data_AF-A0AAP0WV41-F1
#
_entry.id   AF-A0AAP0WV41-F1
#
_cell.length_a   1.000
_cell.length_b   1.000
_cell.length_c   1.000
_cell.angle_alpha   90.00
_cell.angle_beta   90.00
_cell.angle_gamma   90.00
#
_symmetry.space_group_name_H-M   'P 1'
#
loop_
_entity.id
_entity.type
_entity.pdbx_description
1 polymer ?
#
loop_
_entity_poly.entity_id
_entity_poly.type
_entity_poly.pdbx_seq_one_letter_code
_entity_poly.pdbx_strand_id
1 'polypeptide(L)'
;MTLPELINFPDFVVEKTWYDESIRRNWTLRDKCQVWWKNENEEGGSWWEGRILSSQAKSDDFPDSPWERYVVRYKSDPETTNQHSPWELHDPDSRWEPPHIDFESRNKLLSTFAKLEIKNQDYYGIQKLNSLAQKMDYLNRFPVPLYPELIQLRLENNYYRSLEAVKHDIMVMLSNAQSLPNAELVSKMRRLSDCLVRTLSKL
;
A
#
# COMPACT_ATOMS: atom_id res chain seq x y z
N MET A 1 12.63 27.04 -17.98
CA MET A 1 11.34 26.35 -18.19
C MET A 1 10.87 25.85 -16.84
N THR A 2 9.88 26.49 -16.24
CA THR A 2 9.16 25.99 -15.06
C THR A 2 8.04 25.06 -15.53
N LEU A 3 7.90 23.89 -14.92
CA LEU A 3 6.76 23.01 -15.18
C LEU A 3 5.48 23.76 -14.75
N PRO A 4 4.41 23.80 -15.57
CA PRO A 4 3.14 24.36 -15.13
C PRO A 4 2.59 23.50 -13.98
N GLU A 5 2.15 24.15 -12.90
CA GLU A 5 1.45 23.46 -11.82
C GLU A 5 0.14 22.88 -12.38
N LEU A 6 0.03 21.55 -12.40
CA LEU A 6 -1.17 20.82 -12.78
C LEU A 6 -2.21 20.83 -11.63
N ILE A 7 -2.41 21.99 -10.99
CA ILE A 7 -3.28 22.17 -9.81
C ILE A 7 -4.78 21.98 -10.11
N ASN A 8 -5.16 21.94 -11.39
CA ASN A 8 -6.57 21.85 -11.81
C ASN A 8 -6.91 20.54 -12.55
N PHE A 9 -6.00 19.57 -12.57
CA PHE A 9 -6.29 18.24 -13.12
C PHE A 9 -6.41 17.24 -11.98
N PRO A 10 -7.45 16.40 -11.95
CA PRO A 10 -7.49 15.28 -11.03
C PRO A 10 -6.38 14.30 -11.43
N ASP A 11 -5.24 14.37 -10.75
CA ASP A 11 -4.18 13.37 -10.80
C ASP A 11 -4.29 12.50 -9.55
N PHE A 12 -4.56 11.21 -9.75
CA PHE A 12 -4.74 10.26 -8.67
C PHE A 12 -4.27 8.89 -9.12
N VAL A 13 -3.72 8.14 -8.17
CA VAL A 13 -3.30 6.75 -8.39
C VAL A 13 -4.34 5.85 -7.75
N VAL A 14 -4.97 5.00 -8.56
CA VAL A 14 -5.86 3.96 -8.07
C VAL A 14 -5.10 2.66 -7.95
N GLU A 15 -5.27 2.00 -6.81
CA GLU A 15 -4.74 0.66 -6.59
C GLU A 15 -5.37 -0.34 -7.57
N LYS A 16 -4.57 -1.13 -8.29
CA LYS A 16 -5.09 -1.97 -9.38
C LYS A 16 -6.16 -2.97 -8.92
N THR A 17 -5.98 -3.61 -7.77
CA THR A 17 -6.98 -4.55 -7.24
C THR A 17 -8.27 -3.82 -6.91
N TRP A 18 -8.17 -2.65 -6.27
CA TRP A 18 -9.34 -1.81 -5.98
C TRP A 18 -10.05 -1.36 -7.25
N TYR A 19 -9.30 -0.92 -8.28
CA TYR A 19 -9.85 -0.59 -9.58
C TYR A 19 -10.64 -1.77 -10.16
N ASP A 20 -10.04 -2.96 -10.24
CA ASP A 20 -10.68 -4.14 -10.81
C ASP A 20 -11.94 -4.54 -10.05
N GLU A 21 -11.88 -4.52 -8.71
CA GLU A 21 -13.03 -4.80 -7.84
C GLU A 21 -14.14 -3.77 -8.00
N SER A 22 -13.80 -2.48 -8.07
CA SER A 22 -14.76 -1.40 -8.27
C SER A 22 -15.47 -1.48 -9.62
N ILE A 23 -14.77 -1.92 -10.67
CA ILE A 23 -15.35 -2.15 -12.00
C ILE A 23 -16.26 -3.38 -11.96
N ARG A 24 -15.80 -4.47 -11.33
CA ARG A 24 -16.53 -5.74 -11.21
C ARG A 24 -17.79 -5.62 -10.36
N ARG A 25 -17.83 -4.67 -9.42
CA ARG A 25 -19.03 -4.35 -8.61
C ARG A 25 -20.24 -3.95 -9.46
N ASN A 26 -20.00 -3.40 -10.66
CA ASN A 26 -21.02 -3.12 -11.68
C ASN A 26 -22.31 -2.51 -11.11
N TRP A 27 -22.21 -1.27 -10.64
CA TRP A 27 -23.29 -0.56 -9.94
C TRP A 27 -24.55 -0.39 -10.81
N THR A 28 -25.72 -0.57 -10.20
CA THR A 28 -27.02 -0.47 -10.88
C THR A 28 -27.96 0.56 -10.24
N LEU A 29 -29.02 0.93 -10.96
CA LEU A 29 -30.03 1.89 -10.50
C LEU A 29 -30.55 1.54 -9.09
N ARG A 30 -30.53 2.54 -8.19
CA ARG A 30 -30.92 2.48 -6.77
C ARG A 30 -29.97 1.75 -5.83
N ASP A 31 -28.82 1.25 -6.30
CA ASP A 31 -27.77 0.76 -5.41
C ASP A 31 -27.36 1.87 -4.43
N LYS A 32 -27.12 1.47 -3.17
CA LYS A 32 -26.62 2.37 -2.13
C LYS A 32 -25.11 2.46 -2.25
N CYS A 33 -24.57 3.66 -2.25
CA CYS A 33 -23.14 3.88 -2.26
C CYS A 33 -22.77 4.95 -1.22
N GLN A 34 -21.49 5.01 -0.89
CA GLN A 34 -20.91 6.07 -0.08
C GLN A 34 -19.71 6.66 -0.81
N VAL A 35 -19.50 7.97 -0.67
CA VAL A 35 -18.32 8.66 -1.22
C VAL A 35 -17.64 9.43 -0.11
N TRP A 36 -16.32 9.35 -0.02
CA TRP A 36 -15.56 10.07 1.01
C TRP A 36 -15.22 11.47 0.51
N TRP A 37 -15.69 12.49 1.22
CA TRP A 37 -15.36 13.89 0.93
C TRP A 37 -14.53 14.48 2.05
N LYS A 38 -13.50 15.24 1.70
CA LYS A 38 -12.72 16.04 2.65
C LYS A 38 -13.61 17.13 3.25
N ASN A 39 -13.52 17.34 4.55
CA ASN A 39 -14.22 18.45 5.22
C ASN A 39 -13.49 19.77 4.95
N GLU A 40 -14.21 20.89 4.94
CA GLU A 40 -13.63 22.23 4.69
C GLU A 40 -12.55 22.61 5.72
N ASN A 41 -12.61 22.07 6.94
CA ASN A 41 -11.74 22.42 8.05
C ASN A 41 -10.45 21.57 8.16
N GLU A 42 -9.93 21.12 7.01
CA GLU A 42 -8.62 20.47 6.78
C GLU A 42 -8.26 19.17 7.53
N GLU A 43 -8.86 18.86 8.68
CA GLU A 43 -8.63 17.62 9.42
C GLU A 43 -9.68 16.56 9.07
N GLY A 44 -9.41 15.81 8.00
CA GLY A 44 -10.14 14.61 7.65
C GLY A 44 -11.31 14.81 6.68
N GLY A 45 -12.25 13.87 6.72
CA GLY A 45 -13.38 13.80 5.82
C GLY A 45 -14.53 13.02 6.40
N SER A 46 -15.60 12.88 5.63
CA SER A 46 -16.81 12.18 6.04
C SER A 46 -17.34 11.34 4.88
N TRP A 47 -18.00 10.23 5.20
CA TRP A 47 -18.74 9.43 4.21
C TRP A 47 -20.08 10.10 3.90
N TRP A 48 -20.34 10.34 2.61
CA TRP A 48 -21.60 10.86 2.12
C TRP A 48 -22.42 9.72 1.52
N GLU A 49 -23.58 9.44 2.12
CA GLU A 49 -24.51 8.42 1.63
C GLU A 49 -25.20 8.90 0.34
N GLY A 50 -25.19 8.05 -0.68
CA GLY A 50 -25.82 8.32 -1.96
C GLY A 50 -26.56 7.12 -2.54
N ARG A 51 -27.27 7.38 -3.64
CA ARG A 51 -27.89 6.34 -4.48
C ARG A 51 -27.54 6.55 -5.93
N ILE A 52 -27.29 5.45 -6.63
CA ILE A 52 -27.07 5.44 -8.08
C ILE A 52 -28.37 5.76 -8.80
N LEU A 53 -28.33 6.77 -9.67
CA LEU A 53 -29.44 7.15 -10.55
C LEU A 53 -29.30 6.58 -11.95
N SER A 54 -28.09 6.56 -12.49
CA SER A 54 -27.80 6.01 -13.82
C SER A 54 -26.32 5.69 -13.98
N SER A 55 -26.03 4.89 -15.02
CA SER A 55 -24.68 4.62 -15.52
C SER A 55 -24.63 5.04 -16.98
N GLN A 56 -23.78 6.02 -17.31
CA GLN A 56 -23.65 6.57 -18.65
C GLN A 56 -22.24 7.08 -18.89
N ALA A 57 -21.77 7.06 -20.13
CA ALA A 57 -20.47 7.64 -20.46
C ALA A 57 -20.45 9.14 -20.19
N LYS A 58 -19.30 9.68 -19.74
CA LYS A 58 -19.14 11.13 -19.55
C LYS A 58 -19.19 11.88 -20.89
N SER A 59 -18.64 11.30 -21.94
CA SER A 59 -18.60 11.85 -23.29
C SER A 59 -18.84 10.75 -24.32
N ASP A 60 -19.55 11.09 -25.39
CA ASP A 60 -19.79 10.21 -26.55
C ASP A 60 -18.49 9.87 -27.30
N ASP A 61 -17.44 10.67 -27.14
CA ASP A 61 -16.12 10.38 -27.69
C ASP A 61 -15.45 9.16 -27.01
N PHE A 62 -15.87 8.83 -25.79
CA PHE A 62 -15.30 7.75 -24.98
C PHE A 62 -16.40 6.90 -24.31
N PRO A 63 -17.22 6.17 -25.10
CA PRO A 63 -18.40 5.47 -24.59
C PRO A 63 -18.07 4.35 -23.57
N ASP A 64 -16.89 3.76 -23.72
CA ASP A 64 -16.41 2.68 -22.83
C ASP A 64 -15.62 3.21 -21.63
N SER A 65 -15.47 4.53 -21.49
CA SER A 65 -14.72 5.09 -20.37
C SER A 65 -15.46 4.84 -19.04
N PRO A 66 -14.75 4.34 -18.01
CA PRO A 66 -15.29 4.25 -16.66
C PRO A 66 -15.23 5.57 -15.90
N TRP A 67 -14.54 6.59 -16.45
CA TRP A 67 -14.38 7.90 -15.83
C TRP A 67 -15.73 8.59 -15.65
N GLU A 68 -16.07 8.95 -14.40
CA GLU A 68 -17.28 9.69 -14.03
C GLU A 68 -18.57 9.06 -14.58
N ARG A 69 -18.59 7.72 -14.65
CA ARG A 69 -19.66 6.96 -15.31
C ARG A 69 -20.98 6.95 -14.55
N TYR A 70 -20.94 7.03 -13.22
CA TYR A 70 -22.13 6.86 -12.39
C TYR A 70 -22.66 8.20 -11.91
N VAL A 71 -23.96 8.43 -12.11
CA VAL A 71 -24.65 9.59 -11.56
C VAL A 71 -25.21 9.23 -10.20
N VAL A 72 -24.77 9.94 -9.16
CA VAL A 72 -25.14 9.73 -7.77
C VAL A 72 -25.95 10.91 -7.25
N ARG A 73 -27.00 10.62 -6.49
CA ARG A 73 -27.70 11.62 -5.66
C ARG A 73 -27.38 11.37 -4.20
N TYR A 74 -26.86 12.40 -3.54
CA TYR A 74 -26.58 12.35 -2.12
C TYR A 74 -27.85 12.55 -1.29
N LYS A 75 -27.86 11.95 -0.09
CA LYS A 75 -28.95 12.10 0.86
C LYS A 75 -28.97 13.47 1.54
N SER A 76 -27.79 14.03 1.79
CA SER A 76 -27.59 15.37 2.38
C SER A 76 -27.88 16.51 1.41
N ASP A 77 -27.78 16.24 0.10
CA ASP A 77 -28.07 17.21 -0.95
C ASP A 77 -28.89 16.53 -2.07
N PRO A 78 -30.21 16.45 -1.93
CA PRO A 78 -31.08 15.77 -2.89
C PRO A 78 -31.34 16.57 -4.16
N GLU A 79 -31.06 17.88 -4.16
CA GLU A 79 -31.31 18.79 -5.28
C GLU A 79 -30.22 18.68 -6.34
N THR A 80 -29.01 18.25 -5.95
CA THR A 80 -27.88 18.10 -6.87
C THR A 80 -27.58 16.63 -7.19
N THR A 81 -26.88 16.42 -8.30
CA THR A 81 -26.36 15.12 -8.70
C THR A 81 -24.89 15.25 -9.04
N ASN A 82 -24.10 14.26 -8.68
CA ASN A 82 -22.66 14.25 -8.90
C ASN A 82 -22.27 13.02 -9.71
N GLN A 83 -21.27 13.17 -10.59
CA GLN A 83 -20.74 12.07 -11.36
C GLN A 83 -19.51 11.50 -10.68
N HIS A 84 -19.43 10.16 -10.66
CA HIS A 84 -18.36 9.43 -9.99
C HIS A 84 -17.85 8.28 -10.83
N SER A 85 -16.55 8.06 -10.72
CA SER A 85 -15.88 6.88 -11.23
C SER A 85 -16.11 5.70 -10.28
N PRO A 86 -16.11 4.45 -10.79
CA PRO A 86 -16.35 3.25 -9.97
C PRO A 86 -15.50 3.17 -8.69
N TRP A 87 -14.22 3.53 -8.77
CA TRP A 87 -13.26 3.45 -7.66
C TRP A 87 -13.43 4.54 -6.59
N GLU A 88 -14.29 5.52 -6.81
CA GLU A 88 -14.66 6.54 -5.82
C GLU A 88 -15.86 6.10 -4.97
N LEU A 89 -16.59 5.09 -5.43
CA LEU A 89 -17.79 4.58 -4.78
C LEU A 89 -17.44 3.45 -3.82
N HIS A 90 -17.82 3.62 -2.56
CA HIS A 90 -17.77 2.58 -1.55
C HIS A 90 -19.14 1.91 -1.40
N ASP A 91 -19.14 0.58 -1.32
CA ASP A 91 -20.34 -0.20 -1.01
C ASP A 91 -20.40 -0.44 0.50
N PRO A 92 -21.40 0.12 1.22
CA PRO A 92 -21.51 -0.04 2.66
C PRO A 92 -21.75 -1.49 3.10
N ASP A 93 -22.23 -2.35 2.19
CA ASP A 93 -22.44 -3.77 2.46
C ASP A 93 -21.20 -4.62 2.07
N SER A 94 -20.17 -4.00 1.48
CA SER A 94 -18.95 -4.69 1.07
C SER A 94 -18.07 -5.03 2.25
N ARG A 95 -17.59 -6.27 2.25
CA ARG A 95 -16.54 -6.76 3.15
C ARG A 95 -15.17 -6.77 2.47
N TRP A 96 -15.00 -5.97 1.43
CA TRP A 96 -13.73 -5.91 0.72
C TRP A 96 -12.62 -5.51 1.69
N GLU A 97 -11.63 -6.38 1.80
CA GLU A 97 -10.39 -6.12 2.54
C GLU A 97 -9.27 -5.96 1.53
N PRO A 98 -8.37 -4.98 1.70
CA PRO A 98 -7.19 -4.86 0.87
C PRO A 98 -6.40 -6.18 0.88
N PRO A 99 -5.85 -6.61 -0.26
CA PRO A 99 -5.07 -7.83 -0.32
C PRO A 99 -3.88 -7.73 0.63
N HIS A 100 -3.73 -8.75 1.47
CA HIS A 100 -2.63 -8.86 2.40
C HIS A 100 -2.17 -10.32 2.49
N ILE A 101 -0.93 -10.55 2.94
CA ILE A 101 -0.47 -11.89 3.28
C ILE A 101 -1.30 -12.48 4.43
N ASP A 102 -1.38 -13.80 4.51
CA ASP A 102 -2.09 -14.46 5.59
C ASP A 102 -1.45 -14.13 6.96
N PHE A 103 -2.30 -14.09 7.99
CA PHE A 103 -1.87 -13.69 9.33
C PHE A 103 -0.88 -14.66 9.96
N GLU A 104 -0.93 -15.96 9.64
CA GLU A 104 -0.01 -16.95 10.19
C GLU A 104 1.41 -16.68 9.70
N SER A 105 1.59 -16.53 8.40
CA SER A 105 2.89 -16.20 7.78
C SER A 105 3.42 -14.86 8.26
N ARG A 106 2.58 -13.82 8.30
CA ARG A 106 2.94 -12.49 8.84
C ARG A 106 3.45 -12.58 10.27
N ASN A 107 2.68 -13.23 11.15
CA ASN A 107 3.01 -13.35 12.57
C ASN A 107 4.28 -14.19 12.78
N LYS A 108 4.48 -15.24 11.97
CA LYS A 108 5.70 -16.06 11.97
C LYS A 108 6.93 -15.26 11.56
N LEU A 109 6.82 -14.38 10.57
CA LEU A 109 7.89 -13.46 10.16
C LEU A 109 8.20 -12.44 11.27
N LEU A 110 7.19 -11.77 11.83
CA LEU A 110 7.38 -10.83 12.93
C LEU A 110 8.04 -11.50 14.14
N SER A 111 7.58 -12.69 14.53
CA SER A 111 8.21 -13.45 15.62
C SER A 111 9.65 -13.85 15.31
N THR A 112 10.00 -14.03 14.03
CA THR A 112 11.37 -14.31 13.60
C THR A 112 12.24 -13.08 13.76
N PHE A 113 11.79 -11.91 13.32
CA PHE A 113 12.51 -10.65 13.53
C PHE A 113 12.73 -10.37 15.02
N ALA A 114 11.70 -10.47 15.84
CA ALA A 114 11.81 -10.28 17.29
C ALA A 114 12.83 -11.25 17.93
N LYS A 115 12.86 -12.52 17.52
CA LYS A 115 13.87 -13.50 18.00
C LYS A 115 15.29 -13.15 17.56
N LEU A 116 15.46 -12.54 16.39
CA LEU A 116 16.76 -12.14 15.88
C LEU A 116 17.28 -10.89 16.59
N GLU A 117 16.40 -9.99 17.01
CA GLU A 117 16.73 -8.78 17.77
C GLU A 117 17.15 -9.06 19.21
N ILE A 118 16.50 -10.02 19.89
CA ILE A 118 16.78 -10.34 21.30
C ILE A 118 18.14 -11.01 21.51
N LYS A 119 18.74 -11.60 20.46
CA LYS A 119 20.00 -12.35 20.62
C LYS A 119 21.21 -11.44 20.90
N ASN A 120 21.98 -11.80 21.93
CA ASN A 120 23.11 -11.05 22.49
C ASN A 120 24.01 -10.35 21.44
N GLN A 121 24.37 -9.10 21.75
CA GLN A 121 25.39 -8.28 21.05
C GLN A 121 25.18 -8.09 19.55
N ASP A 122 23.93 -7.91 19.11
CA ASP A 122 23.63 -7.64 17.70
C ASP A 122 24.28 -8.71 16.78
N TYR A 123 24.16 -9.98 17.18
CA TYR A 123 24.81 -11.10 16.52
C TYR A 123 24.50 -11.15 15.02
N TYR A 124 23.28 -10.74 14.65
CA TYR A 124 22.82 -10.70 13.26
C TYR A 124 22.98 -9.34 12.58
N GLY A 125 23.46 -8.30 13.26
CA GLY A 125 23.67 -6.99 12.65
C GLY A 125 22.40 -6.17 12.41
N ILE A 126 21.27 -6.54 13.04
CA ILE A 126 19.98 -5.85 12.87
C ILE A 126 20.06 -4.41 13.37
N GLN A 127 20.52 -4.21 14.62
CA GLN A 127 20.60 -2.88 15.21
C GLN A 127 21.59 -2.00 14.46
N LYS A 128 22.72 -2.58 14.04
CA LYS A 128 23.74 -1.88 13.24
C LYS A 128 23.21 -1.48 11.87
N LEU A 129 22.44 -2.34 11.20
CA LEU A 129 21.84 -2.04 9.90
C LEU A 129 20.74 -0.98 10.01
N ASN A 130 19.85 -1.05 11.00
CA ASN A 130 18.85 -0.01 11.27
C ASN A 130 19.53 1.35 11.52
N SER A 131 20.58 1.38 12.34
CA SER A 131 21.34 2.60 12.63
C SER A 131 22.02 3.18 11.37
N LEU A 132 22.49 2.33 10.45
CA LEU A 132 23.08 2.77 9.19
C LEU A 132 22.03 3.34 8.23
N ALA A 133 20.82 2.77 8.22
CA ALA A 133 19.74 3.21 7.36
C ALA A 133 19.24 4.63 7.68
N GLN A 134 19.50 5.14 8.89
CA GLN A 134 19.20 6.53 9.26
C GLN A 134 20.19 7.54 8.65
N LYS A 135 21.28 7.10 8.02
CA LYS A 135 22.29 7.98 7.42
C LYS A 135 21.98 8.22 5.95
N MET A 136 22.08 9.47 5.52
CA MET A 136 21.92 9.86 4.11
C MET A 136 22.84 9.07 3.17
N ASP A 137 24.06 8.76 3.60
CA ASP A 137 25.00 7.95 2.81
C ASP A 137 24.47 6.56 2.47
N TYR A 138 23.66 5.95 3.34
CA TYR A 138 23.03 4.66 3.07
C TYR A 138 21.82 4.84 2.14
N LEU A 139 20.94 5.81 2.47
CA LEU A 139 19.72 6.08 1.71
C LEU A 139 20.00 6.48 0.26
N ASN A 140 21.05 7.26 0.02
CA ASN A 140 21.42 7.73 -1.32
C ASN A 140 22.26 6.70 -2.11
N ARG A 141 22.75 5.64 -1.47
CA ARG A 141 23.59 4.61 -2.13
C ARG A 141 22.76 3.57 -2.86
N PHE A 142 21.53 3.31 -2.40
CA PHE A 142 20.69 2.23 -2.93
C PHE A 142 19.39 2.81 -3.51
N PRO A 143 18.98 2.40 -4.73
CA PRO A 143 17.70 2.81 -5.29
C PRO A 143 16.50 2.43 -4.41
N VAL A 144 16.61 1.31 -3.69
CA VAL A 144 15.58 0.82 -2.75
C VAL A 144 16.26 0.54 -1.41
N PRO A 145 16.36 1.53 -0.51
CA PRO A 145 17.05 1.36 0.78
C PRO A 145 16.15 0.62 1.77
N LEU A 146 16.25 -0.71 1.79
CA LEU A 146 15.53 -1.58 2.72
C LEU A 146 16.39 -1.96 3.93
N TYR A 147 15.74 -2.04 5.09
CA TYR A 147 16.36 -2.37 6.37
C TYR A 147 15.34 -3.06 7.30
N PRO A 148 15.78 -3.77 8.36
CA PRO A 148 14.90 -4.61 9.17
C PRO A 148 13.68 -3.90 9.77
N GLU A 149 13.86 -2.72 10.37
CA GLU A 149 12.75 -1.94 10.94
C GLU A 149 11.69 -1.56 9.90
N LEU A 150 12.09 -1.18 8.68
CA LEU A 150 11.13 -0.86 7.61
C LEU A 150 10.31 -2.07 7.18
N ILE A 151 10.94 -3.25 7.06
CA ILE A 151 10.25 -4.49 6.70
C ILE A 151 9.27 -4.90 7.81
N GLN A 152 9.67 -4.74 9.08
CA GLN A 152 8.79 -4.99 10.24
C GLN A 152 7.59 -4.04 10.23
N LEU A 153 7.81 -2.74 10.03
CA LEU A 153 6.73 -1.76 9.93
C LEU A 153 5.76 -2.09 8.79
N ARG A 154 6.27 -2.50 7.63
CA ARG A 154 5.44 -2.96 6.50
C ARG A 154 4.61 -4.19 6.85
N LEU A 155 5.19 -5.17 7.56
CA LEU A 155 4.46 -6.35 8.04
C LEU A 155 3.36 -5.97 9.03
N GLU A 156 3.67 -5.12 10.02
CA GLU A 156 2.72 -4.66 11.05
C GLU A 156 1.53 -3.90 10.45
N ASN A 157 1.76 -3.15 9.37
CA ASN A 157 0.74 -2.36 8.68
C ASN A 157 0.07 -3.09 7.51
N ASN A 158 0.18 -4.42 7.41
CA ASN A 158 -0.41 -5.24 6.34
C ASN A 158 -0.06 -4.76 4.92
N TYR A 159 1.14 -4.18 4.73
CA TYR A 159 1.55 -3.59 3.45
C TYR A 159 1.72 -4.64 2.34
N TYR A 160 2.24 -5.83 2.70
CA TYR A 160 2.57 -6.86 1.73
C TYR A 160 1.34 -7.65 1.30
N ARG A 161 1.17 -7.79 -0.02
CA ARG A 161 0.06 -8.51 -0.67
C ARG A 161 0.36 -9.97 -0.96
N SER A 162 1.64 -10.35 -0.95
CA SER A 162 2.10 -11.71 -1.20
C SER A 162 3.38 -11.99 -0.43
N LEU A 163 3.64 -13.28 -0.17
CA LEU A 163 4.87 -13.70 0.50
C LEU A 163 6.10 -13.45 -0.38
N GLU A 164 5.93 -13.51 -1.69
CA GLU A 164 6.96 -13.18 -2.68
C GLU A 164 7.43 -11.74 -2.53
N ALA A 165 6.52 -10.80 -2.24
CA ALA A 165 6.89 -9.40 -2.01
C ALA A 165 7.75 -9.23 -0.75
N VAL A 166 7.41 -9.92 0.34
CA VAL A 166 8.23 -9.91 1.57
C VAL A 166 9.58 -10.57 1.31
N LYS A 167 9.58 -11.74 0.65
CA LYS A 167 10.78 -12.49 0.27
C LYS A 167 11.70 -11.59 -0.57
N HIS A 168 11.17 -10.87 -1.55
CA HIS A 168 11.91 -9.94 -2.37
C HIS A 168 12.57 -8.83 -1.55
N ASP A 169 11.80 -8.13 -0.69
CA ASP A 169 12.33 -7.06 0.13
C ASP A 169 13.45 -7.53 1.07
N ILE A 170 13.29 -8.69 1.69
CA ILE A 170 14.32 -9.31 2.52
C ILE A 170 15.60 -9.57 1.69
N MET A 171 15.45 -10.10 0.48
CA MET A 171 16.59 -10.39 -0.39
C MET A 171 17.30 -9.10 -0.85
N VAL A 172 16.56 -8.05 -1.19
CA VAL A 172 17.13 -6.74 -1.56
C VAL A 172 17.86 -6.11 -0.36
N MET A 173 17.25 -6.12 0.83
CA MET A 173 17.89 -5.66 2.07
C MET A 173 19.23 -6.36 2.30
N LEU A 174 19.25 -7.69 2.19
CA LEU A 174 20.46 -8.49 2.39
C LEU A 174 21.53 -8.19 1.33
N SER A 175 21.14 -8.05 0.06
CA SER A 175 22.02 -7.69 -1.04
C SER A 175 22.66 -6.30 -0.81
N ASN A 176 21.85 -5.30 -0.44
CA ASN A 176 22.34 -3.96 -0.13
C ASN A 176 23.37 -4.02 1.01
N ALA A 177 23.03 -4.70 2.11
CA ALA A 177 23.90 -4.78 3.27
C ALA A 177 25.22 -5.54 3.00
N GLN A 178 25.20 -6.57 2.15
CA GLN A 178 26.40 -7.30 1.73
C GLN A 178 27.31 -6.49 0.80
N SER A 179 26.77 -5.51 0.06
CA SER A 179 27.54 -4.63 -0.82
C SER A 179 28.26 -3.48 -0.10
N LEU A 180 28.03 -3.33 1.21
CA LEU A 180 28.69 -2.31 2.02
C LEU A 180 30.16 -2.69 2.28
N PRO A 181 31.09 -1.71 2.27
CA PRO A 181 32.50 -1.95 2.57
C PRO A 181 32.75 -2.09 4.09
N ASN A 182 32.04 -3.00 4.76
CA ASN A 182 32.16 -3.26 6.20
C ASN A 182 32.19 -4.76 6.45
N ALA A 183 33.40 -5.34 6.54
CA ALA A 183 33.59 -6.79 6.65
C ALA A 183 32.88 -7.41 7.87
N GLU A 184 32.87 -6.70 9.00
CA GLU A 184 32.17 -7.14 10.21
C GLU A 184 30.66 -7.21 9.97
N LEU A 185 30.07 -6.17 9.37
CA LEU A 185 28.65 -6.14 9.02
C LEU A 185 28.32 -7.23 8.00
N VAL A 186 29.12 -7.41 6.95
CA VAL A 186 28.91 -8.45 5.94
C VAL A 186 28.87 -9.85 6.57
N SER A 187 29.76 -10.12 7.54
CA SER A 187 29.76 -11.39 8.27
C SER A 187 28.47 -11.60 9.08
N LYS A 188 27.98 -10.55 9.76
CA LYS A 188 26.70 -10.56 10.49
C LYS A 188 25.52 -10.77 9.53
N MET A 189 25.53 -10.10 8.38
CA MET A 189 24.50 -10.19 7.35
C MET A 189 24.41 -11.57 6.70
N ARG A 190 25.54 -12.28 6.55
CA ARG A 190 25.52 -13.67 6.07
C ARG A 190 24.76 -14.57 7.04
N ARG A 191 25.00 -14.43 8.35
CA ARG A 191 24.26 -15.18 9.39
C ARG A 191 22.77 -14.85 9.41
N LEU A 192 22.44 -13.56 9.21
CA LEU A 192 21.06 -13.10 9.12
C LEU A 192 20.37 -13.72 7.89
N SER A 193 21.03 -13.66 6.73
CA SER A 193 20.57 -14.28 5.49
C SER A 193 20.28 -15.77 5.67
N ASP A 194 21.22 -16.54 6.21
CA ASP A 194 21.03 -17.98 6.43
C ASP A 194 19.84 -18.26 7.35
N CYS A 195 19.61 -17.43 8.37
CA CYS A 195 18.47 -17.59 9.25
C CYS A 195 17.14 -17.26 8.55
N LEU A 196 17.06 -16.13 7.85
CA LEU A 196 15.85 -15.69 7.16
C LEU A 196 15.50 -16.62 6.01
N VAL A 197 16.46 -17.03 5.18
CA VAL A 197 16.25 -17.99 4.08
C VAL A 197 15.66 -19.31 4.60
N ARG A 198 16.17 -19.83 5.73
CA ARG A 198 15.63 -21.03 6.39
C ARG A 198 14.22 -20.85 6.97
N THR A 199 13.86 -19.64 7.37
CA THR A 199 12.49 -19.34 7.80
C THR A 199 11.57 -19.24 6.59
N LEU A 200 12.00 -18.55 5.53
CA LEU A 200 11.24 -18.33 4.31
C LEU A 200 10.99 -19.62 3.52
N SER A 201 11.85 -20.63 3.63
CA SER A 201 11.62 -21.95 3.03
C SER A 201 10.56 -22.79 3.76
N LYS A 202 10.14 -22.37 4.95
CA LYS A 202 9.08 -23.01 5.76
C LYS A 202 7.77 -22.23 5.69
N LEU A 203 7.67 -21.26 4.77
CA LEU A 203 6.53 -20.39 4.52
C LEU A 203 6.04 -20.62 3.09
#